data_AF-A0A8J8SMF7-F1
#
_entry.id   AF-A0A8J8SMF7-F1
#
_cell.length_a   1.000
_cell.length_b   1.000
_cell.length_c   1.000
_cell.angle_alpha   90.00
_cell.angle_beta   90.00
_cell.angle_gamma   90.00
#
_symmetry.space_group_name_H-M   'P 1'
#
loop_
_entity.id
_entity.type
_entity.pdbx_description
1 polymer ?
#
loop_
_entity_poly.entity_id
_entity_poly.type
_entity_poly.pdbx_seq_one_letter_code
_entity_poly.pdbx_strand_id
1 'polypeptide(L)'
;MEYFASELPDELMQDGSVSLTVEMQLMHYLELYDLLFESSLGPYFRLMYNCVRQIEFLEADDNEREVYSKILRAQLSSAEVKLLMFNCSTNWGMDFKWWVEKHELLKHLPKDDQRRNPSLASEYDHLRSRGGAI
;
A
#
# COMPACT_ATOMS: atom_id res chain seq x y z
N MET A 1 -4.09 -10.46 -7.97
CA MET A 1 -4.07 -9.15 -7.27
C MET A 1 -5.43 -8.50 -7.25
N GLU A 2 -6.11 -8.30 -8.38
CA GLU A 2 -7.45 -7.69 -8.39
C GLU A 2 -8.46 -8.40 -7.49
N TYR A 3 -8.56 -9.73 -7.61
CA TYR A 3 -9.40 -10.54 -6.72
C TYR A 3 -9.04 -10.33 -5.23
N PHE A 4 -7.75 -10.30 -4.89
CA PHE A 4 -7.35 -10.10 -3.49
C PHE A 4 -7.75 -8.71 -2.98
N ALA A 5 -7.60 -7.68 -3.81
CA ALA A 5 -7.97 -6.32 -3.45
C ALA A 5 -9.50 -6.12 -3.35
N SER A 6 -10.30 -6.89 -4.09
CA SER A 6 -11.77 -6.84 -4.00
C SER A 6 -12.32 -7.45 -2.72
N GLU A 7 -11.61 -8.42 -2.13
CA GLU A 7 -11.99 -9.02 -0.84
C GLU A 7 -11.60 -8.16 0.37
N LEU A 8 -10.78 -7.10 0.18
CA LEU A 8 -10.37 -6.26 1.30
C LEU A 8 -11.54 -5.41 1.81
N PRO A 9 -11.81 -5.42 3.12
CA PRO A 9 -12.87 -4.62 3.71
C PRO A 9 -12.52 -3.15 3.63
N ASP A 10 -13.53 -2.32 3.39
CA ASP A 10 -13.42 -0.87 3.47
C ASP A 10 -13.93 -0.34 4.83
N GLU A 11 -13.36 0.78 5.29
CA GLU A 11 -13.74 1.45 6.54
C GLU A 11 -15.12 2.09 6.39
N LEU A 12 -15.37 2.71 5.23
CA LEU A 12 -16.63 3.36 4.87
C LEU A 12 -17.32 2.64 3.71
N MET A 13 -18.63 2.49 3.82
CA MET A 13 -19.48 2.09 2.70
C MET A 13 -19.54 3.19 1.62
N GLN A 14 -20.14 2.88 0.46
CA GLN A 14 -20.28 3.86 -0.63
C GLN A 14 -21.08 5.11 -0.23
N ASP A 15 -22.01 4.97 0.72
CA ASP A 15 -22.83 6.07 1.26
C ASP A 15 -22.16 6.85 2.39
N GLY A 16 -20.92 6.48 2.76
CA GLY A 16 -20.14 7.12 3.82
C GLY A 16 -20.46 6.65 5.24
N SER A 17 -21.38 5.69 5.41
CA SER A 17 -21.58 5.04 6.71
C SER A 17 -20.38 4.17 7.08
N VAL A 18 -20.09 4.07 8.38
CA VAL A 18 -18.99 3.22 8.88
C VAL A 18 -19.36 1.76 8.66
N SER A 19 -18.50 1.07 7.92
CA SER A 19 -18.57 -0.37 7.67
C SER A 19 -17.81 -1.12 8.77
N LEU A 20 -16.51 -0.81 8.95
CA LEU A 20 -15.60 -1.52 9.84
C LEU A 20 -14.57 -0.56 10.45
N THR A 21 -14.06 -0.89 11.64
CA THR A 21 -12.92 -0.16 12.23
C THR A 21 -11.61 -0.58 11.55
N VAL A 22 -10.58 0.27 11.60
CA VAL A 22 -9.24 -0.07 11.07
C VAL A 22 -8.70 -1.37 11.64
N GLU A 23 -8.88 -1.59 12.94
CA GLU A 23 -8.46 -2.82 13.60
C GLU A 23 -9.13 -4.05 12.97
N MET A 24 -10.45 -3.99 12.74
CA MET A 24 -11.18 -5.07 12.07
C MET A 24 -10.76 -5.24 10.60
N GLN A 25 -10.43 -4.15 9.90
CA GLN A 25 -9.93 -4.22 8.53
C GLN A 25 -8.59 -4.95 8.44
N LEU A 26 -7.66 -4.63 9.34
CA LEU A 26 -6.34 -5.26 9.41
C LEU A 26 -6.45 -6.71 9.87
N MET A 27 -7.32 -7.01 10.84
CA MET A 27 -7.60 -8.40 11.23
C MET A 27 -8.09 -9.24 10.05
N HIS A 28 -9.06 -8.74 9.28
CA HIS A 28 -9.57 -9.47 8.12
C HIS A 28 -8.52 -9.61 7.01
N TYR A 29 -7.73 -8.57 6.76
CA TYR A 29 -6.60 -8.66 5.82
C TYR A 29 -5.62 -9.77 6.24
N LEU A 30 -5.27 -9.87 7.52
CA LEU A 30 -4.39 -10.91 8.04
C LEU A 30 -5.00 -12.31 7.91
N GLU A 31 -6.29 -12.47 8.22
CA GLU A 31 -7.02 -13.72 8.03
C GLU A 31 -7.01 -14.17 6.56
N LEU A 32 -7.33 -13.26 5.63
CA LEU A 32 -7.27 -13.53 4.20
C LEU A 32 -5.85 -13.83 3.74
N TYR A 33 -4.86 -13.11 4.30
CA TYR A 33 -3.46 -13.32 3.99
C TYR A 33 -3.04 -14.76 4.34
N ASP A 34 -3.32 -15.21 5.56
CA ASP A 34 -2.94 -16.55 6.01
C ASP A 34 -3.71 -17.66 5.28
N LEU A 35 -5.00 -17.46 5.00
CA LEU A 35 -5.86 -18.49 4.42
C LEU A 35 -5.69 -18.63 2.91
N LEU A 36 -5.49 -17.52 2.20
CA LEU A 36 -5.61 -17.48 0.74
C LEU A 36 -4.40 -16.86 0.05
N PHE A 37 -3.66 -15.97 0.72
CA PHE A 37 -2.71 -15.10 0.00
C PHE A 37 -1.24 -15.35 0.29
N GLU A 38 -0.84 -16.03 1.37
CA GLU A 38 0.57 -16.16 1.78
C GLU A 38 1.46 -16.63 0.63
N SER A 39 1.03 -17.71 -0.05
CA SER A 39 1.79 -18.32 -1.15
C SER A 39 2.00 -17.40 -2.37
N SER A 40 1.17 -16.37 -2.53
CA SER A 40 1.20 -15.43 -3.66
C SER A 40 1.69 -14.04 -3.25
N LEU A 41 1.07 -13.42 -2.24
CA LEU A 41 1.41 -12.09 -1.73
C LEU A 41 2.74 -12.07 -0.98
N GLY A 42 3.09 -13.13 -0.23
CA GLY A 42 4.32 -13.18 0.52
C GLY A 42 5.57 -13.09 -0.37
N PRO A 43 5.74 -13.95 -1.39
CA PRO A 43 6.80 -13.81 -2.37
C PRO A 43 6.76 -12.47 -3.12
N TYR A 44 5.56 -11.98 -3.46
CA TYR A 44 5.39 -10.72 -4.19
C TYR A 44 5.89 -9.49 -3.41
N PHE A 45 5.44 -9.32 -2.15
CA PHE A 45 5.90 -8.20 -1.33
C PHE A 45 7.38 -8.32 -0.95
N ARG A 46 7.90 -9.53 -0.75
CA ARG A 46 9.34 -9.75 -0.56
C ARG A 46 10.14 -9.34 -1.79
N LEU A 47 9.66 -9.66 -3.00
CA LEU A 47 10.31 -9.23 -4.23
C LEU A 47 10.31 -7.71 -4.33
N MET A 48 9.15 -7.08 -4.11
CA MET A 48 9.02 -5.61 -4.13
C MET A 48 9.93 -4.94 -3.11
N TYR A 49 9.95 -5.43 -1.87
CA TYR A 49 10.87 -4.97 -0.81
C TYR A 49 12.32 -5.06 -1.27
N ASN A 50 12.74 -6.19 -1.87
CA ASN A 50 14.10 -6.36 -2.37
C ASN A 50 14.42 -5.42 -3.53
N CYS A 51 13.47 -5.16 -4.44
CA CYS A 51 13.64 -4.18 -5.51
C CYS A 51 13.88 -2.78 -4.94
N VAL A 52 13.06 -2.34 -3.99
CA VAL A 52 13.23 -1.02 -3.36
C VAL A 52 14.53 -0.97 -2.57
N ARG A 53 14.86 -2.03 -1.81
CA ARG A 53 16.14 -2.14 -1.10
C ARG A 53 17.32 -2.02 -2.05
N GLN A 54 17.24 -2.63 -3.23
CA GLN A 54 18.29 -2.51 -4.24
C GLN A 54 18.39 -1.08 -4.80
N ILE A 55 17.26 -0.40 -5.00
CA ILE A 55 17.23 1.02 -5.39
C ILE A 55 17.90 1.89 -4.33
N GLU A 56 17.75 1.55 -3.05
CA GLU A 56 18.30 2.33 -1.94
C GLU A 56 19.82 2.15 -1.78
N PHE A 57 20.33 0.94 -2.01
CA PHE A 57 21.75 0.61 -1.81
C PHE A 57 22.59 0.59 -3.09
N LEU A 58 22.03 0.90 -4.25
CA LEU A 58 22.82 1.05 -5.46
C LEU A 58 23.68 2.34 -5.40
N GLU A 59 24.88 2.24 -5.99
CA GLU A 59 25.78 3.38 -6.16
C GLU A 59 25.30 4.26 -7.32
N ALA A 60 24.33 5.12 -7.05
CA ALA A 60 23.85 6.14 -7.98
C ALA A 60 23.47 7.41 -7.24
N ASP A 61 23.24 8.50 -7.97
CA ASP A 61 22.76 9.74 -7.37
C ASP A 61 21.25 9.68 -7.03
N ASP A 62 20.76 10.71 -6.33
CA ASP A 62 19.35 10.79 -5.91
C ASP A 62 18.38 10.81 -7.10
N ASN A 63 18.79 11.42 -8.22
CA ASN A 63 17.96 11.53 -9.42
C ASN A 63 17.84 10.17 -10.12
N GLU A 64 18.93 9.41 -10.20
CA GLU A 64 18.94 8.04 -10.73
C GLU A 64 18.08 7.10 -9.87
N ARG A 65 18.18 7.18 -8.53
CA ARG A 65 17.30 6.40 -7.63
C ARG A 65 15.83 6.78 -7.81
N GLU A 66 15.53 8.06 -7.99
CA GLU A 66 14.17 8.52 -8.25
C GLU A 66 13.63 7.97 -9.58
N VAL A 67 14.46 7.88 -10.63
CA VAL A 67 14.10 7.26 -11.90
C VAL A 67 13.72 5.79 -11.71
N TYR A 68 14.53 5.00 -11.00
CA TYR A 68 14.20 3.58 -10.75
C TYR A 68 12.94 3.41 -9.89
N SER A 69 12.78 4.26 -8.87
CA SER A 69 11.56 4.31 -8.05
C SER A 69 10.31 4.57 -8.90
N LYS A 70 10.37 5.55 -9.82
CA LYS A 70 9.28 5.85 -10.76
C LYS A 70 8.96 4.67 -11.66
N ILE A 71 9.97 3.94 -12.13
CA ILE A 71 9.78 2.74 -12.96
C ILE A 71 9.06 1.65 -12.17
N LEU A 72 9.54 1.33 -10.96
CA LEU A 72 8.90 0.34 -10.08
C LEU A 72 7.45 0.73 -9.81
N ARG A 73 7.21 1.99 -9.45
CA ARG A 73 5.86 2.48 -9.18
C ARG A 73 4.95 2.42 -10.40
N ALA A 74 5.46 2.64 -11.62
CA ALA A 74 4.66 2.59 -12.84
C ALA A 74 4.16 1.17 -13.19
N GLN A 75 4.79 0.13 -12.63
CA GLN A 75 4.34 -1.26 -12.78
C GLN A 75 3.17 -1.60 -11.85
N LEU A 76 3.00 -0.87 -10.73
CA LEU A 76 1.98 -1.19 -9.73
C LEU A 76 0.58 -0.83 -10.25
N SER A 77 -0.30 -1.83 -10.30
CA SER A 77 -1.74 -1.64 -10.49
C SER A 77 -2.39 -1.01 -9.25
N SER A 78 -3.57 -0.42 -9.43
CA SER A 78 -4.35 0.13 -8.31
C SER A 78 -4.62 -0.89 -7.21
N ALA A 79 -4.91 -2.14 -7.59
CA ALA A 79 -5.12 -3.25 -6.67
C ALA A 79 -3.86 -3.55 -5.84
N GLU A 80 -2.69 -3.58 -6.47
CA GLU A 80 -1.41 -3.80 -5.78
C GLU A 80 -1.08 -2.65 -4.84
N VAL A 81 -1.36 -1.41 -5.24
CA VAL A 81 -1.18 -0.24 -4.38
C VAL A 81 -2.10 -0.29 -3.16
N LYS A 82 -3.37 -0.70 -3.31
CA LYS A 82 -4.30 -0.91 -2.18
C LYS A 82 -3.78 -2.00 -1.24
N LEU A 83 -3.38 -3.15 -1.78
CA LEU A 83 -2.83 -4.26 -0.99
C LEU A 83 -1.55 -3.84 -0.23
N LEU A 84 -0.68 -3.05 -0.85
CA LEU A 84 0.54 -2.53 -0.22
C LEU A 84 0.22 -1.60 0.96
N MET A 85 -0.79 -0.73 0.83
CA MET A 85 -1.27 0.11 1.93
C MET A 85 -1.72 -0.73 3.13
N PHE A 86 -2.48 -1.80 2.90
CA PHE A 86 -2.89 -2.71 3.99
C PHE A 86 -1.69 -3.45 4.58
N ASN A 87 -0.82 -4.01 3.74
CA ASN A 87 0.36 -4.75 4.20
C ASN A 87 1.23 -3.91 5.13
N CYS A 88 1.57 -2.69 4.72
CA CYS A 88 2.43 -1.79 5.48
C CYS A 88 1.77 -1.19 6.73
N SER A 89 0.44 -1.27 6.86
CA SER A 89 -0.29 -0.93 8.10
C SER A 89 -0.40 -2.11 9.06
N THR A 90 0.11 -3.29 8.72
CA THR A 90 0.29 -4.40 9.67
C THR A 90 1.68 -4.40 10.29
N ASN A 91 1.83 -5.07 11.44
CA ASN A 91 3.13 -5.29 12.08
C ASN A 91 4.13 -6.01 11.17
N TRP A 92 3.66 -6.84 10.22
CA TRP A 92 4.53 -7.61 9.32
C TRP A 92 5.13 -6.76 8.19
N GLY A 93 4.38 -5.76 7.72
CA GLY A 93 4.81 -4.86 6.65
C GLY A 93 5.40 -3.54 7.13
N MET A 94 5.45 -3.31 8.46
CA MET A 94 5.87 -2.04 9.05
C MET A 94 7.30 -1.66 8.66
N ASP A 95 8.23 -2.62 8.57
CA ASP A 95 9.61 -2.37 8.14
C ASP A 95 9.69 -1.88 6.69
N PHE A 96 8.71 -2.23 5.84
CA PHE A 96 8.66 -1.77 4.45
C PHE A 96 8.03 -0.37 4.33
N LYS A 97 7.23 0.04 5.31
CA LYS A 97 6.46 1.30 5.27
C LYS A 97 7.35 2.51 5.01
N TRP A 98 8.51 2.60 5.66
CA TRP A 98 9.44 3.73 5.48
C TRP A 98 9.85 3.91 4.01
N TRP A 99 10.19 2.81 3.33
CA TRP A 99 10.55 2.83 1.92
C TRP A 99 9.36 3.14 1.02
N VAL A 100 8.18 2.59 1.33
CA VAL A 100 6.93 2.88 0.60
C VAL A 100 6.65 4.38 0.59
N GLU A 101 6.87 5.06 1.72
CA GLU A 101 6.70 6.50 1.81
C GLU A 101 7.81 7.27 1.10
N LYS A 102 9.07 6.93 1.34
CA LYS A 102 10.24 7.59 0.72
C LYS A 102 10.15 7.58 -0.82
N HIS A 103 9.68 6.47 -1.38
CA HIS A 103 9.56 6.27 -2.82
C HIS A 103 8.17 6.65 -3.38
N GLU A 104 7.27 7.17 -2.54
CA GLU A 104 5.89 7.50 -2.89
C GLU A 104 5.18 6.36 -3.65
N LEU A 105 5.33 5.10 -3.22
CA LEU A 105 4.79 3.96 -3.97
C LEU A 105 3.25 3.97 -3.99
N LEU A 106 2.61 4.63 -3.03
CA LEU A 106 1.16 4.79 -2.99
C LEU A 106 0.65 6.01 -3.78
N LYS A 107 1.51 6.70 -4.56
CA LYS A 107 1.14 7.94 -5.30
C LYS A 107 -0.09 7.79 -6.18
N HIS A 108 -0.33 6.60 -6.71
CA HIS A 108 -1.43 6.29 -7.62
C HIS A 108 -2.57 5.52 -6.96
N LEU A 109 -2.62 5.46 -5.63
CA LEU A 109 -3.76 4.89 -4.90
C LEU A 109 -5.05 5.64 -5.33
N PRO A 110 -6.07 4.94 -5.84
CA PRO A 110 -7.32 5.58 -6.27
C PRO A 110 -7.94 6.45 -5.16
N LYS A 111 -8.52 7.58 -5.55
CA LYS A 111 -9.15 8.50 -4.60
C LYS A 111 -10.35 7.87 -3.89
N ASP A 112 -11.05 6.96 -4.54
CA ASP A 112 -12.13 6.20 -3.92
C ASP A 112 -11.61 5.24 -2.85
N ASP A 113 -10.45 4.62 -3.04
CA ASP A 113 -9.84 3.78 -2.01
C ASP A 113 -9.38 4.61 -0.81
N GLN A 114 -8.81 5.81 -1.04
CA GLN A 114 -8.48 6.76 0.02
C GLN A 114 -9.73 7.20 0.79
N ARG A 115 -10.81 7.55 0.07
CA ARG A 115 -12.08 7.99 0.66
C ARG A 115 -12.77 6.90 1.47
N ARG A 116 -12.69 5.65 1.01
CA ARG A 116 -13.28 4.49 1.68
C ARG A 116 -12.44 3.98 2.85
N ASN A 117 -11.18 4.38 2.94
CA ASN A 117 -10.23 3.95 3.97
C ASN A 117 -9.48 5.15 4.58
N PRO A 118 -10.19 6.19 5.06
CA PRO A 118 -9.58 7.46 5.44
C PRO A 118 -8.56 7.30 6.58
N SER A 119 -8.83 6.43 7.54
CA SER A 119 -7.95 6.24 8.69
C SER A 119 -6.64 5.55 8.27
N LEU A 120 -6.70 4.47 7.47
CA LEU A 120 -5.52 3.82 6.90
C LEU A 120 -4.73 4.76 5.98
N ALA A 121 -5.42 5.47 5.08
CA ALA A 121 -4.76 6.40 4.16
C ALA A 121 -4.07 7.55 4.90
N SER A 122 -4.62 7.98 6.04
CA SER A 122 -4.04 9.01 6.88
C SER A 122 -2.73 8.59 7.54
N GLU A 123 -2.42 7.29 7.63
CA GLU A 123 -1.15 6.82 8.18
C GLU A 123 0.07 7.11 7.29
N TYR A 124 -0.15 7.54 6.05
CA TYR A 124 0.89 7.78 5.05
C TYR A 124 1.03 9.27 4.74
N ASP A 125 2.20 9.83 5.03
CA ASP A 125 2.47 11.27 4.97
C ASP A 125 2.24 11.87 3.58
N HIS A 126 2.69 11.15 2.55
CA HIS A 126 2.58 11.57 1.15
C HIS A 126 1.15 11.47 0.58
N LEU A 127 0.25 10.75 1.25
CA LEU A 127 -1.17 10.77 0.94
C LEU A 127 -1.87 11.95 1.63
N ARG A 128 -1.51 12.25 2.89
CA ARG A 128 -2.04 13.40 3.64
C ARG A 128 -1.76 14.74 2.95
N SER A 129 -0.53 14.94 2.46
CA SER A 129 -0.11 16.18 1.81
C SER A 129 -0.90 16.52 0.53
N ARG A 130 -1.64 15.56 -0.04
CA ARG A 130 -2.45 15.71 -1.26
C ARG A 130 -3.95 15.84 -0.98
N GLY A 131 -4.39 15.69 0.28
CA GLY A 131 -5.79 15.83 0.69
C GLY A 131 -6.26 17.28 0.90
N GLY A 132 -5.35 18.26 0.81
CA GLY A 132 -5.62 19.69 1.05
C GLY A 132 -6.00 20.52 -0.19
N ALA A 133 -6.30 19.89 -1.32
CA ALA A 133 -6.76 20.57 -2.53
C ALA A 133 -8.13 20.03 -2.95
N ILE A 134 -9.17 20.45 -2.21
CA ILE A 134 -10.57 20.42 -2.63
C ILE A 134 -11.16 21.79 -2.33
#